data_AF-A0A653AA55-F1
#
_entry.id   AF-A0A653AA55-F1
#
_cell.length_a   1.000
_cell.length_b   1.000
_cell.length_c   1.000
_cell.angle_alpha   90.00
_cell.angle_beta   90.00
_cell.angle_gamma   90.00
#
_symmetry.space_group_name_H-M   'P 1'
#
loop_
_entity.id
_entity.type
_entity.pdbx_description
1 polymer ?
#
loop_
_entity_poly.entity_id
_entity_poly.type
_entity_poly.pdbx_seq_one_letter_code
_entity_poly.pdbx_strand_id
1 'polypeptide(L)'
;MRTDTDFEEMYAVAKKVSEKTDGAFDITVAPLVNAWGFGYGNHNHSIKPNVDTIMPFVGYKKIKLENHCLIKEDKRTCLDANALAPGQASDVIAKLLEEKGSENYLIEIGGEINCKGLNPKGEKWRIGIDKPVDDPANENEELQAILEITNVSLATSGNYRDYYYQDGKKYSHTVNPHTGLTVEHGLLSVTVIAPTCIEADAYATACMVLGIEGSLKLCESVPNLECYLIYADKNGQYKTVQTKGFEKYFVK
;
A
#
# COMPACT_ATOMS: atom_id res chain seq x y z
N MET A 1 5.83 24.09 -7.23
CA MET A 1 4.74 24.33 -6.25
C MET A 1 5.40 24.45 -4.89
N ARG A 2 5.10 25.47 -4.07
CA ARG A 2 5.68 25.56 -2.72
C ARG A 2 5.05 24.49 -1.82
N THR A 3 5.87 23.79 -1.05
CA THR A 3 5.49 22.67 -0.21
C THR A 3 5.48 23.07 1.26
N ASP A 4 4.70 22.36 2.07
CA ASP A 4 4.74 22.39 3.53
C ASP A 4 5.52 21.19 4.08
N THR A 5 5.71 21.15 5.40
CA THR A 5 6.49 20.08 6.05
C THR A 5 5.88 18.70 5.84
N ASP A 6 4.56 18.57 5.93
CA ASP A 6 3.87 17.28 5.78
C ASP A 6 4.09 16.71 4.37
N PHE A 7 3.97 17.54 3.34
CA PHE A 7 4.26 17.11 1.97
C PHE A 7 5.74 16.69 1.80
N GLU A 8 6.67 17.41 2.43
CA GLU A 8 8.11 17.12 2.31
C GLU A 8 8.49 15.80 3.00
N GLU A 9 7.90 15.52 4.17
CA GLU A 9 8.04 14.24 4.86
C GLU A 9 7.47 13.08 4.03
N MET A 10 6.27 13.26 3.47
CA MET A 10 5.66 12.29 2.56
C MET A 10 6.53 12.04 1.33
N TYR A 11 7.03 13.10 0.69
CA TYR A 11 7.91 12.99 -0.47
C TYR A 11 9.20 12.23 -0.15
N ALA A 12 9.78 12.48 1.03
CA ALA A 12 10.99 11.78 1.46
C ALA A 12 10.76 10.28 1.61
N VAL A 13 9.63 9.87 2.22
CA VAL A 13 9.25 8.45 2.32
C VAL A 13 8.98 7.87 0.93
N ALA A 14 8.18 8.54 0.11
CA ALA A 14 7.88 8.10 -1.25
C ALA A 14 9.16 7.85 -2.07
N LYS A 15 10.09 8.81 -2.06
CA LYS A 15 11.38 8.68 -2.75
C LYS A 15 12.21 7.51 -2.21
N LYS A 16 12.30 7.36 -0.88
CA LYS A 16 13.03 6.25 -0.23
C LYS A 16 12.46 4.90 -0.63
N VAL A 17 11.14 4.74 -0.58
CA VAL A 17 10.47 3.48 -0.92
C VAL A 17 10.63 3.20 -2.42
N SER A 18 10.40 4.19 -3.29
CA SER A 18 10.64 4.05 -4.73
C SER A 18 12.06 3.60 -5.06
N GLU A 19 13.09 4.16 -4.41
CA GLU A 19 14.47 3.74 -4.60
C GLU A 19 14.71 2.31 -4.12
N LYS A 20 14.17 1.94 -2.95
CA LYS A 20 14.34 0.61 -2.36
C LYS A 20 13.62 -0.49 -3.15
N THR A 21 12.54 -0.13 -3.84
CA THR A 21 11.71 -1.05 -4.63
C THR A 21 12.02 -1.01 -6.13
N ASP A 22 13.07 -0.29 -6.53
CA ASP A 22 13.41 0.00 -7.93
C ASP A 22 12.23 0.54 -8.77
N GLY A 23 11.38 1.37 -8.16
CA GLY A 23 10.20 1.95 -8.81
C GLY A 23 8.96 1.07 -8.86
N ALA A 24 8.93 -0.10 -8.19
CA ALA A 24 7.68 -0.84 -8.03
C ALA A 24 6.61 -0.03 -7.28
N PHE A 25 7.02 0.74 -6.26
CA PHE A 25 6.26 1.88 -5.77
C PHE A 25 6.71 3.15 -6.50
N ASP A 26 5.76 3.92 -7.04
CA ASP A 26 6.04 5.19 -7.71
C ASP A 26 4.89 6.19 -7.47
N ILE A 27 5.16 7.24 -6.70
CA ILE A 27 4.19 8.31 -6.40
C ILE A 27 3.75 9.08 -7.66
N THR A 28 4.38 8.86 -8.82
CA THR A 28 4.00 9.53 -10.08
C THR A 28 3.08 8.69 -10.98
N VAL A 29 2.54 7.57 -10.48
CA VAL A 29 1.74 6.60 -11.26
C VAL A 29 0.36 7.13 -11.68
N ALA A 30 -0.10 8.27 -11.14
CA ALA A 30 -1.41 8.89 -11.43
C ALA A 30 -1.83 8.89 -12.91
N PRO A 31 -0.97 9.26 -13.90
CA PRO A 31 -1.36 9.23 -15.30
C PRO A 31 -1.81 7.84 -15.79
N LEU A 32 -1.18 6.77 -15.29
CA LEU A 32 -1.56 5.40 -15.65
C LEU A 32 -2.80 4.95 -14.89
N VAL A 33 -2.89 5.23 -13.58
CA VAL A 33 -4.07 4.91 -12.75
C VAL A 33 -5.34 5.54 -13.35
N ASN A 34 -5.26 6.82 -13.75
CA ASN A 34 -6.34 7.50 -14.45
C ASN A 34 -6.67 6.84 -15.80
N ALA A 35 -5.65 6.44 -16.57
CA ALA A 35 -5.85 5.85 -17.89
C ALA A 35 -6.50 4.45 -17.85
N TRP A 36 -6.25 3.70 -16.76
CA TRP A 36 -6.89 2.41 -16.49
C TRP A 36 -8.26 2.54 -15.82
N GLY A 37 -8.70 3.76 -15.53
CA GLY A 37 -10.04 4.02 -14.99
C GLY A 37 -10.19 3.85 -13.48
N PHE A 38 -9.07 3.76 -12.76
CA PHE A 38 -9.07 3.67 -11.29
C PHE A 38 -8.84 5.03 -10.60
N GLY A 39 -8.58 6.07 -11.39
CA GLY A 39 -8.42 7.43 -10.89
C GLY A 39 -9.68 8.28 -11.03
N TYR A 40 -9.54 9.60 -11.02
CA TYR A 40 -10.69 10.52 -10.97
C TYR A 40 -11.40 10.65 -12.32
N GLY A 41 -12.74 10.72 -12.29
CA GLY A 41 -13.58 11.02 -13.46
C GLY A 41 -14.40 9.84 -13.98
N ASN A 42 -15.20 10.08 -15.02
CA ASN A 42 -15.96 9.04 -15.70
C ASN A 42 -15.07 8.32 -16.70
N HIS A 43 -14.84 7.04 -16.48
CA HIS A 43 -13.96 6.23 -17.33
C HIS A 43 -14.76 5.29 -18.21
N ASN A 44 -14.41 5.26 -19.50
CA ASN A 44 -14.97 4.29 -20.42
C ASN A 44 -14.06 3.06 -20.50
N HIS A 45 -14.37 2.04 -19.70
CA HIS A 45 -13.57 0.80 -19.63
C HIS A 45 -13.62 -0.03 -20.92
N SER A 46 -14.34 0.39 -21.96
CA SER A 46 -14.34 -0.30 -23.27
C SER A 46 -13.12 0.04 -24.14
N ILE A 47 -12.32 1.06 -23.79
CA ILE A 47 -11.12 1.46 -24.54
C ILE A 47 -9.88 1.19 -23.70
N LYS A 48 -8.98 0.34 -24.20
CA LYS A 48 -7.69 0.12 -23.53
C LYS A 48 -6.79 1.34 -23.71
N PRO A 49 -6.09 1.79 -22.64
CA PRO A 49 -5.18 2.92 -22.75
C PRO A 49 -3.96 2.57 -23.60
N ASN A 50 -3.46 3.56 -24.35
CA ASN A 50 -2.18 3.45 -25.03
C ASN A 50 -1.05 3.83 -24.07
N VAL A 51 -0.58 2.85 -23.29
CA VAL A 51 0.39 3.04 -22.21
C VAL A 51 1.70 3.68 -22.68
N ASP A 52 2.16 3.36 -23.90
CA ASP A 52 3.40 3.92 -24.47
C ASP A 52 3.38 5.45 -24.57
N THR A 53 2.18 6.04 -24.74
CA THR A 53 2.02 7.50 -24.82
C THR A 53 2.03 8.18 -23.44
N ILE A 54 1.86 7.40 -22.37
CA ILE A 54 1.67 7.87 -20.99
C ILE A 54 2.93 7.65 -20.16
N MET A 55 3.61 6.52 -20.38
CA MET A 55 4.86 6.13 -19.71
C MET A 55 5.91 7.24 -19.65
N PRO A 56 6.09 8.13 -20.66
CA PRO A 56 7.03 9.25 -20.56
C PRO A 56 6.77 10.22 -19.39
N PHE A 57 5.56 10.22 -18.81
CA PHE A 57 5.16 11.10 -17.70
C PHE A 57 5.24 10.44 -16.32
N VAL A 58 5.53 9.14 -16.27
CA VAL A 58 5.67 8.35 -15.04
C VAL A 58 7.13 8.05 -14.77
N GLY A 59 7.53 8.14 -13.51
CA GLY A 59 8.86 7.91 -13.00
C GLY A 59 9.18 8.84 -11.82
N TYR A 60 9.40 8.28 -10.63
CA TYR A 60 9.77 9.03 -9.41
C TYR A 60 11.05 9.86 -9.57
N LYS A 61 11.93 9.48 -10.51
CA LYS A 61 13.14 10.24 -10.85
C LYS A 61 12.87 11.53 -11.64
N LYS A 62 11.66 11.71 -12.18
CA LYS A 62 11.23 12.90 -12.95
C LYS A 62 10.72 14.03 -12.06
N ILE A 63 10.69 13.82 -10.75
CA ILE A 63 10.30 14.82 -9.76
C ILE A 63 11.45 15.02 -8.77
N LYS A 64 11.65 16.26 -8.36
CA LYS A 64 12.63 16.62 -7.33
C LYS A 64 12.07 17.69 -6.41
N LEU A 65 12.45 17.62 -5.15
CA LEU A 65 12.14 18.63 -4.14
C LEU A 65 13.40 19.47 -3.89
N GLU A 66 13.34 20.77 -4.21
CA GLU A 66 14.44 21.71 -3.99
C GLU A 66 13.88 23.01 -3.41
N ASN A 67 14.47 23.53 -2.34
CA ASN A 67 14.09 24.81 -1.72
C ASN A 67 12.58 24.92 -1.44
N HIS A 68 12.00 23.90 -0.79
CA HIS A 68 10.56 23.80 -0.51
C HIS A 68 9.68 23.91 -1.76
N CYS A 69 10.20 23.47 -2.91
CA CYS A 69 9.47 23.48 -4.16
C CYS A 69 9.57 22.12 -4.84
N LEU A 70 8.42 21.50 -5.12
CA LEU A 70 8.36 20.37 -6.03
C LEU A 70 8.54 20.85 -7.48
N ILE A 71 9.55 20.30 -8.15
CA ILE A 71 9.91 20.52 -9.54
C ILE A 71 9.63 19.23 -10.32
N LYS A 72 8.96 19.35 -11.46
CA LYS A 72 8.64 18.25 -12.36
C LYS A 72 9.36 18.49 -13.69
N GLU A 73 9.98 17.46 -14.25
CA GLU A 73 10.61 17.54 -15.58
C GLU A 73 9.57 17.75 -16.69
N ASP A 74 8.39 17.14 -16.56
CA ASP A 74 7.25 17.35 -17.47
C ASP A 74 6.02 17.84 -16.68
N LYS A 75 5.29 18.81 -17.24
CA LYS A 75 4.07 19.34 -16.62
C LYS A 75 2.96 18.29 -16.47
N ARG A 76 2.97 17.26 -17.32
CA ARG A 76 2.00 16.16 -17.36
C ARG A 76 2.27 15.06 -16.33
N THR A 77 3.45 15.06 -15.70
CA THR A 77 3.70 14.21 -14.53
C THR A 77 2.74 14.63 -13.42
N CYS A 78 2.00 13.67 -12.89
CA CYS A 78 1.02 13.85 -11.83
C CYS A 78 1.40 12.97 -10.65
N LEU A 79 1.13 13.45 -9.43
CA LEU A 79 1.34 12.65 -8.23
C LEU A 79 0.06 11.91 -7.86
N ASP A 80 0.23 10.69 -7.37
CA ASP A 80 -0.77 9.89 -6.69
C ASP A 80 -0.24 9.54 -5.30
N ALA A 81 -0.82 10.11 -4.26
CA ALA A 81 -0.44 9.85 -2.88
C ALA A 81 -1.39 8.86 -2.18
N ASN A 82 -2.31 8.22 -2.89
CA ASN A 82 -3.28 7.32 -2.26
C ASN A 82 -2.62 6.10 -1.59
N ALA A 83 -1.42 5.70 -2.06
CA ALA A 83 -0.66 4.55 -1.57
C ALA A 83 0.30 4.86 -0.41
N LEU A 84 0.16 6.02 0.26
CA LEU A 84 0.92 6.36 1.47
C LEU A 84 0.29 7.46 2.33
N ALA A 85 -0.58 8.31 1.76
CA ALA A 85 -1.21 9.41 2.49
C ALA A 85 -2.11 8.94 3.64
N PRO A 86 -2.91 7.85 3.54
CA PRO A 86 -3.62 7.30 4.68
C PRO A 86 -2.68 6.90 5.82
N GLY A 87 -1.58 6.21 5.49
CA GLY A 87 -0.54 5.89 6.47
C GLY A 87 0.07 7.14 7.12
N GLN A 88 0.34 8.19 6.34
CA GLN A 88 0.81 9.46 6.88
C GLN A 88 -0.18 10.10 7.84
N ALA A 89 -1.48 10.12 7.49
CA ALA A 89 -2.51 10.67 8.36
C ALA A 89 -2.56 9.93 9.70
N SER A 90 -2.41 8.61 9.68
CA SER A 90 -2.34 7.78 10.89
C SER A 90 -1.14 8.16 11.77
N ASP A 91 0.04 8.36 11.15
CA ASP A 91 1.24 8.80 11.86
C ASP A 91 1.12 10.22 12.45
N VAL A 92 0.48 11.16 11.73
CA VAL A 92 0.24 12.52 12.22
C VAL A 92 -0.70 12.52 13.43
N ILE A 93 -1.77 11.72 13.40
CA ILE A 93 -2.67 11.56 14.54
C ILE A 93 -1.94 10.92 15.72
N ALA A 94 -1.11 9.90 15.48
CA ALA A 94 -0.31 9.25 16.51
C ALA A 94 0.60 10.26 17.23
N LYS A 95 1.35 11.06 16.46
CA LYS A 95 2.20 12.12 16.99
C LYS A 95 1.41 13.12 17.83
N LEU A 96 0.24 13.55 17.38
CA LEU A 96 -0.63 14.45 18.15
C LEU A 96 -1.06 13.81 19.48
N LEU A 97 -1.46 12.54 19.50
CA LEU A 97 -1.84 11.84 20.73
C LEU A 97 -0.67 11.75 21.71
N GLU A 98 0.53 11.46 21.22
CA GLU A 98 1.75 11.43 22.03
C GLU A 98 2.09 12.80 22.63
N GLU A 99 1.98 13.88 21.84
CA GLU A 99 2.17 15.27 22.30
C GLU A 99 1.15 15.67 23.38
N LYS A 100 -0.03 15.03 23.39
CA LYS A 100 -1.06 15.19 24.44
C LYS A 100 -0.86 14.25 25.63
N GLY A 101 0.21 13.46 25.65
CA GLY A 101 0.55 12.56 26.75
C GLY A 101 -0.20 11.23 26.73
N SER A 102 -0.78 10.83 25.59
CA SER A 102 -1.38 9.50 25.46
C SER A 102 -0.30 8.44 25.36
N GLU A 103 -0.34 7.46 26.26
CA GLU A 103 0.60 6.33 26.28
C GLU A 103 0.04 5.08 25.57
N ASN A 104 -1.28 5.04 25.33
CA ASN A 104 -1.99 3.89 24.80
C ASN A 104 -3.01 4.33 23.75
N TYR A 105 -2.88 3.86 22.52
CA TYR A 105 -3.85 4.16 21.47
C TYR A 105 -3.83 3.11 20.34
N LEU A 106 -4.94 3.06 19.63
CA LEU A 106 -5.12 2.40 18.35
C LEU A 106 -5.74 3.41 17.39
N ILE A 107 -5.06 3.68 16.29
CA ILE A 107 -5.57 4.51 15.19
C ILE A 107 -5.80 3.56 14.01
N GLU A 108 -6.92 3.75 13.33
CA GLU A 108 -7.27 3.03 12.10
C GLU A 108 -7.86 4.05 11.11
N ILE A 109 -7.31 4.07 9.90
CA ILE A 109 -7.77 4.92 8.80
C ILE A 109 -7.79 4.08 7.52
N GLY A 110 -8.94 3.51 7.15
CA GLY A 110 -9.08 2.83 5.86
C GLY A 110 -8.30 1.50 5.73
N GLY A 111 -7.91 0.89 6.85
CA GLY A 111 -7.03 -0.28 6.90
C GLY A 111 -5.60 0.02 7.37
N GLU A 112 -5.21 1.30 7.42
CA GLU A 112 -3.92 1.75 7.92
C GLU A 112 -3.97 1.93 9.45
N ILE A 113 -3.19 1.11 10.16
CA ILE A 113 -3.20 1.01 11.61
C ILE A 113 -1.89 1.52 12.20
N ASN A 114 -1.98 2.37 13.22
CA ASN A 114 -0.87 2.75 14.09
C ASN A 114 -1.27 2.51 15.55
N CYS A 115 -0.46 1.74 16.28
CA CYS A 115 -0.78 1.36 17.66
C CYS A 115 0.39 1.53 18.61
N LYS A 116 0.08 1.96 19.83
CA LYS A 116 1.04 2.14 20.93
C LYS A 116 0.47 1.61 22.24
N GLY A 117 1.35 1.08 23.08
CA GLY A 117 0.98 0.64 24.42
C GLY A 117 0.04 -0.57 24.42
N LEU A 118 -0.90 -0.59 25.36
CA LEU A 118 -1.81 -1.70 25.61
C LEU A 118 -3.27 -1.26 25.48
N ASN A 119 -4.13 -2.23 25.20
CA ASN A 119 -5.57 -2.01 25.20
C ASN A 119 -6.11 -1.80 26.63
N PRO A 120 -7.41 -1.46 26.82
CA PRO A 120 -8.01 -1.26 28.15
C PRO A 120 -7.97 -2.46 29.10
N LYS A 121 -7.64 -3.67 28.60
CA LYS A 121 -7.45 -4.89 29.41
C LYS A 121 -5.99 -5.11 29.83
N GLY A 122 -5.06 -4.24 29.43
CA GLY A 122 -3.63 -4.42 29.67
C GLY A 122 -2.97 -5.45 28.74
N GLU A 123 -3.57 -5.72 27.58
CA GLU A 123 -3.08 -6.68 26.59
C GLU A 123 -2.62 -5.95 25.32
N LYS A 124 -1.86 -6.64 24.45
CA LYS A 124 -1.54 -6.10 23.12
C LYS A 124 -2.83 -5.86 22.31
N TRP A 125 -2.74 -4.96 21.33
CA TRP A 125 -3.85 -4.68 20.44
C TRP A 125 -4.10 -5.88 19.52
N ARG A 126 -5.38 -6.28 19.38
CA ARG A 126 -5.78 -7.41 18.53
C ARG A 126 -6.33 -6.88 17.22
N ILE A 127 -5.68 -7.21 16.11
CA ILE A 127 -6.02 -6.74 14.77
C ILE A 127 -6.40 -7.92 13.90
N GLY A 128 -7.57 -7.86 13.27
CA GLY A 128 -8.00 -8.86 12.29
C GLY A 128 -7.36 -8.62 10.92
N ILE A 129 -6.99 -9.70 10.23
CA ILE A 129 -6.71 -9.68 8.79
C ILE A 129 -7.89 -10.36 8.11
N ASP A 130 -8.57 -9.63 7.23
CA ASP A 130 -9.68 -10.16 6.44
C ASP A 130 -9.22 -11.26 5.48
N LYS A 131 -10.07 -12.26 5.28
CA LYS A 131 -9.94 -13.19 4.16
C LYS A 131 -10.38 -12.49 2.88
N PRO A 132 -9.53 -12.41 1.84
CA PRO A 132 -9.90 -11.76 0.59
C PRO A 132 -10.84 -12.69 -0.19
N VAL A 133 -12.16 -12.51 -0.06
CA VAL A 133 -13.17 -13.30 -0.78
C VAL A 133 -13.64 -12.54 -2.02
N ASP A 134 -13.60 -13.18 -3.19
CA ASP A 134 -14.14 -12.69 -4.48
C ASP A 134 -15.69 -12.78 -4.52
N ASP A 135 -16.38 -12.41 -3.44
CA ASP A 135 -17.84 -12.34 -3.38
C ASP A 135 -18.32 -11.04 -2.68
N PRO A 136 -18.65 -10.00 -3.45
CA PRO A 136 -19.12 -8.73 -2.90
C PRO A 136 -20.50 -8.83 -2.21
N ALA A 137 -21.21 -9.97 -2.32
CA ALA A 137 -22.48 -10.22 -1.63
C ALA A 137 -22.33 -10.98 -0.31
N ASN A 138 -21.13 -11.51 -0.01
CA ASN A 138 -20.80 -12.09 1.29
C ASN A 138 -20.12 -11.03 2.16
N GLU A 139 -20.92 -10.20 2.83
CA GLU A 139 -20.48 -9.29 3.91
C GLU A 139 -20.05 -10.04 5.19
N ASN A 140 -19.96 -11.37 5.16
CA ASN A 140 -19.38 -12.12 6.26
C ASN A 140 -17.85 -11.90 6.23
N GLU A 141 -17.40 -10.94 7.03
CA GLU A 141 -16.00 -10.63 7.36
C GLU A 141 -15.32 -11.83 8.04
N GLU A 142 -15.08 -12.90 7.29
CA GLU A 142 -14.32 -14.04 7.77
C GLU A 142 -12.86 -13.59 7.95
N LEU A 143 -12.37 -13.62 9.19
CA LEU A 143 -10.98 -13.31 9.48
C LEU A 143 -10.08 -14.46 9.03
N GLN A 144 -9.08 -14.13 8.22
CA GLN A 144 -8.00 -15.04 7.87
C GLN A 144 -7.05 -15.26 9.07
N ALA A 145 -6.79 -14.20 9.84
CA ALA A 145 -5.91 -14.25 11.00
C ALA A 145 -6.24 -13.14 12.01
N ILE A 146 -5.74 -13.29 13.23
CA ILE A 146 -5.74 -12.24 14.25
C ILE A 146 -4.29 -12.05 14.72
N LEU A 147 -3.86 -10.80 14.76
CA LEU A 147 -2.55 -10.39 15.23
C LEU A 147 -2.61 -9.77 16.62
N GLU A 148 -1.57 -9.93 17.42
CA GLU A 148 -1.30 -9.21 18.66
C GLU A 148 -0.11 -8.27 18.48
N ILE A 149 -0.41 -6.98 18.29
CA ILE A 149 0.59 -5.95 17.96
C ILE A 149 0.62 -4.85 19.01
N THR A 150 1.78 -4.19 19.13
CA THR A 150 1.98 -2.99 19.93
C THR A 150 3.24 -2.28 19.46
N ASN A 151 3.25 -0.95 19.51
CA ASN A 151 4.39 -0.10 19.15
C ASN A 151 4.92 -0.36 17.73
N VAL A 152 4.00 -0.66 16.81
CA VAL A 152 4.25 -0.88 15.39
C VAL A 152 3.06 -0.35 14.59
N SER A 153 3.29 -0.14 13.30
CA SER A 153 2.24 0.20 12.35
C SER A 153 2.01 -0.94 11.36
N LEU A 154 0.82 -0.98 10.78
CA LEU A 154 0.37 -1.99 9.85
C LEU A 154 -0.44 -1.33 8.73
N ALA A 155 -0.29 -1.81 7.50
CA ALA A 155 -1.16 -1.45 6.38
C ALA A 155 -1.49 -2.69 5.57
N THR A 156 -2.65 -2.70 4.89
CA THR A 156 -3.07 -3.83 4.06
C THR A 156 -3.51 -3.35 2.68
N SER A 157 -2.83 -3.81 1.62
CA SER A 157 -3.23 -3.56 0.24
C SER A 157 -3.79 -4.85 -0.38
N GLY A 158 -4.80 -4.77 -1.25
CA GLY A 158 -5.38 -5.96 -1.85
C GLY A 158 -6.17 -5.74 -3.13
N ASN A 159 -6.06 -6.66 -4.08
CA ASN A 159 -6.67 -6.58 -5.42
C ASN A 159 -8.09 -7.20 -5.50
N TYR A 160 -8.71 -7.52 -4.36
CA TYR A 160 -9.99 -8.24 -4.30
C TYR A 160 -11.23 -7.35 -4.15
N ARG A 161 -11.07 -6.05 -3.88
CA ARG A 161 -12.19 -5.10 -3.75
C ARG A 161 -12.38 -4.25 -5.01
N ASP A 162 -11.31 -3.66 -5.52
CA ASP A 162 -11.36 -2.76 -6.68
C ASP A 162 -10.78 -3.39 -7.94
N TYR A 163 -11.66 -3.92 -8.79
CA TYR A 163 -11.35 -4.49 -10.10
C TYR A 163 -12.54 -4.34 -11.07
N TYR A 164 -12.28 -4.48 -12.38
CA TYR A 164 -13.34 -4.63 -13.38
C TYR A 164 -13.01 -5.74 -14.38
N TYR A 165 -14.02 -6.23 -15.09
CA TYR A 165 -13.87 -7.18 -16.18
C TYR A 165 -14.03 -6.49 -17.53
N GLN A 166 -13.10 -6.74 -18.45
CA GLN A 166 -13.20 -6.35 -19.86
C GLN A 166 -12.73 -7.52 -20.73
N ASP A 167 -13.55 -7.94 -21.68
CA ASP A 167 -13.29 -9.09 -22.58
C ASP A 167 -12.93 -10.38 -21.84
N GLY A 168 -13.58 -10.64 -20.69
CA GLY A 168 -13.32 -11.83 -19.86
C GLY A 168 -12.02 -11.78 -19.04
N LYS A 169 -11.31 -10.64 -19.04
CA LYS A 169 -10.09 -10.44 -18.26
C LYS A 169 -10.35 -9.51 -17.06
N LYS A 170 -9.87 -9.90 -15.87
CA LYS A 170 -9.91 -9.10 -14.63
C LYS A 170 -8.77 -8.07 -14.66
N TYR A 171 -9.09 -6.81 -14.42
CA TYR A 171 -8.12 -5.71 -14.26
C TYR A 171 -8.21 -5.20 -12.83
N SER A 172 -7.08 -5.21 -12.12
CA SER A 172 -6.98 -4.69 -10.75
C SER A 172 -6.52 -3.23 -10.75
N HIS A 173 -6.81 -2.50 -9.67
CA HIS A 173 -6.41 -1.10 -9.54
C HIS A 173 -4.89 -0.89 -9.38
N THR A 174 -4.15 -1.93 -8.98
CA THR A 174 -2.69 -1.86 -8.86
C THR A 174 -2.06 -1.85 -10.25
N VAL A 175 -1.44 -0.73 -10.63
CA VAL A 175 -0.70 -0.57 -11.89
C VAL A 175 0.80 -0.74 -11.64
N ASN A 176 1.45 -1.56 -12.46
CA ASN A 176 2.90 -1.72 -12.44
C ASN A 176 3.56 -0.53 -13.18
N PRO A 177 4.35 0.33 -12.50
CA PRO A 177 4.95 1.51 -13.12
C PRO A 177 6.03 1.21 -14.17
N HIS A 178 6.58 -0.01 -14.22
CA HIS A 178 7.56 -0.42 -15.22
C HIS A 178 6.94 -0.80 -16.56
N THR A 179 5.76 -1.43 -16.52
CA THR A 179 5.08 -1.91 -17.72
C THR A 179 3.95 -0.97 -18.16
N GLY A 180 3.45 -0.14 -17.25
CA GLY A 180 2.26 0.66 -17.44
C GLY A 180 0.96 -0.14 -17.42
N LEU A 181 1.01 -1.44 -17.15
CA LEU A 181 -0.15 -2.35 -17.15
C LEU A 181 -0.62 -2.64 -15.71
N THR A 182 -1.88 -3.03 -15.56
CA THR A 182 -2.38 -3.58 -14.29
C THR A 182 -1.67 -4.89 -13.94
N VAL A 183 -1.44 -5.16 -12.66
CA VAL A 183 -0.78 -6.40 -12.23
C VAL A 183 -1.65 -7.63 -12.49
N GLU A 184 -1.01 -8.72 -12.91
CA GLU A 184 -1.67 -9.98 -13.30
C GLU A 184 -0.99 -11.17 -12.60
N HIS A 185 -1.20 -11.27 -11.28
CA HIS A 185 -0.70 -12.40 -10.49
C HIS A 185 -1.68 -12.77 -9.37
N GLY A 186 -1.52 -13.97 -8.82
CA GLY A 186 -2.42 -14.53 -7.81
C GLY A 186 -2.35 -13.89 -6.41
N LEU A 187 -1.51 -12.88 -6.17
CA LEU A 187 -1.49 -12.17 -4.89
C LEU A 187 -2.79 -11.36 -4.72
N LEU A 188 -3.55 -11.69 -3.68
CA LEU A 188 -4.87 -11.12 -3.41
C LEU A 188 -4.80 -10.01 -2.37
N SER A 189 -3.98 -10.20 -1.33
CA SER A 189 -3.79 -9.25 -0.23
C SER A 189 -2.37 -9.36 0.31
N VAL A 190 -1.82 -8.23 0.75
CA VAL A 190 -0.59 -8.15 1.53
C VAL A 190 -0.83 -7.26 2.73
N THR A 191 -0.50 -7.77 3.91
CA THR A 191 -0.42 -7.01 5.15
C THR A 191 1.06 -6.77 5.47
N VAL A 192 1.46 -5.52 5.61
CA VAL A 192 2.84 -5.11 5.94
C VAL A 192 2.88 -4.50 7.33
N ILE A 193 3.86 -4.91 8.13
CA ILE A 193 4.19 -4.28 9.41
C ILE A 193 5.50 -3.51 9.27
N ALA A 194 5.51 -2.26 9.72
CA ALA A 194 6.67 -1.36 9.68
C ALA A 194 6.72 -0.46 10.93
N PRO A 195 7.83 0.26 11.17
CA PRO A 195 7.91 1.22 12.27
C PRO A 195 6.93 2.39 12.15
N THR A 196 6.67 2.86 10.93
CA THR A 196 5.73 3.96 10.64
C THR A 196 4.63 3.48 9.70
N CYS A 197 3.45 4.08 9.81
CA CYS A 197 2.28 3.67 9.03
C CYS A 197 2.43 4.12 7.56
N ILE A 198 3.02 5.29 7.31
CA ILE A 198 3.37 5.75 5.95
C ILE A 198 4.31 4.78 5.21
N GLU A 199 5.27 4.17 5.91
CA GLU A 199 6.14 3.16 5.32
C GLU A 199 5.39 1.85 5.08
N ALA A 200 4.58 1.41 6.04
CA ALA A 200 3.80 0.18 5.89
C ALA A 200 2.89 0.24 4.65
N ASP A 201 2.20 1.36 4.46
CA ASP A 201 1.27 1.62 3.34
C ASP A 201 2.01 1.63 1.98
N ALA A 202 3.10 2.41 1.88
CA ALA A 202 3.91 2.48 0.67
C ALA A 202 4.52 1.11 0.28
N TYR A 203 5.02 0.36 1.27
CA TYR A 203 5.57 -0.98 1.02
C TYR A 203 4.48 -2.01 0.71
N ALA A 204 3.29 -1.92 1.30
CA ALA A 204 2.17 -2.80 0.96
C ALA A 204 1.80 -2.66 -0.53
N THR A 205 1.72 -1.43 -1.03
CA THR A 205 1.52 -1.17 -2.47
C THR A 205 2.68 -1.70 -3.32
N ALA A 206 3.93 -1.49 -2.90
CA ALA A 206 5.09 -2.04 -3.60
C ALA A 206 5.04 -3.57 -3.71
N CYS A 207 4.66 -4.25 -2.62
CA CYS A 207 4.49 -5.69 -2.55
C CYS A 207 3.41 -6.17 -3.53
N MET A 208 2.29 -5.44 -3.63
CA MET A 208 1.24 -5.73 -4.63
C MET A 208 1.73 -5.62 -6.07
N VAL A 209 2.74 -4.78 -6.35
CA VAL A 209 3.37 -4.69 -7.69
C VAL A 209 4.38 -5.81 -7.93
N LEU A 210 5.15 -6.17 -6.90
CA LEU A 210 6.22 -7.17 -6.98
C LEU A 210 5.72 -8.63 -6.96
N GLY A 211 4.51 -8.85 -6.46
CA GLY A 211 3.96 -10.19 -6.26
C GLY A 211 4.67 -10.96 -5.13
N ILE A 212 4.39 -12.26 -5.01
CA ILE A 212 4.75 -13.07 -3.84
C ILE A 212 6.27 -13.11 -3.59
N GLU A 213 7.06 -13.57 -4.56
CA GLU A 213 8.50 -13.75 -4.39
C GLU A 213 9.24 -12.42 -4.21
N GLY A 214 8.83 -11.39 -4.97
CA GLY A 214 9.42 -10.07 -4.87
C GLY A 214 9.11 -9.40 -3.53
N SER A 215 7.90 -9.60 -3.00
CA SER A 215 7.49 -9.11 -1.67
C SER A 215 8.32 -9.72 -0.56
N LEU A 216 8.48 -11.05 -0.54
CA LEU A 216 9.28 -11.73 0.48
C LEU A 216 10.73 -11.24 0.46
N LYS A 217 11.35 -11.17 -0.73
CA LYS A 217 12.72 -10.66 -0.89
C LYS A 217 12.86 -9.20 -0.44
N LEU A 218 11.89 -8.35 -0.80
CA LEU A 218 11.88 -6.94 -0.41
C LEU A 218 11.84 -6.82 1.12
N CYS A 219 10.87 -7.45 1.78
CA CYS A 219 10.69 -7.37 3.22
C CYS A 219 11.89 -7.94 3.98
N GLU A 220 12.48 -9.05 3.52
CA GLU A 220 13.72 -9.60 4.10
C GLU A 220 14.92 -8.64 3.95
N SER A 221 14.92 -7.76 2.95
CA SER A 221 16.01 -6.82 2.67
C SER A 221 15.89 -5.46 3.37
N VAL A 222 14.75 -5.20 4.02
CA VAL A 222 14.44 -3.94 4.72
C VAL A 222 14.33 -4.23 6.22
N PRO A 223 15.18 -3.64 7.07
CA PRO A 223 15.09 -3.86 8.52
C PRO A 223 13.72 -3.47 9.08
N ASN A 224 13.18 -4.32 9.95
CA ASN A 224 11.88 -4.13 10.63
C ASN A 224 10.68 -4.06 9.67
N LEU A 225 10.80 -4.62 8.47
CA LEU A 225 9.69 -4.76 7.53
C LEU A 225 9.30 -6.24 7.46
N GLU A 226 8.05 -6.54 7.82
CA GLU A 226 7.52 -7.90 7.79
C GLU A 226 6.25 -7.91 6.95
N CYS A 227 5.97 -8.99 6.23
CA CYS A 227 4.74 -9.11 5.46
C CYS A 227 4.04 -10.46 5.63
N TYR A 228 2.73 -10.43 5.48
CA TYR A 228 1.85 -11.58 5.37
C TYR A 228 1.07 -11.47 4.07
N LEU A 229 1.17 -12.49 3.24
CA LEU A 229 0.66 -12.52 1.87
C LEU A 229 -0.46 -13.57 1.79
N ILE A 230 -1.60 -13.19 1.24
CA ILE A 230 -2.70 -14.10 0.91
C ILE A 230 -2.82 -14.15 -0.61
N TYR A 231 -2.78 -15.35 -1.18
CA TYR A 231 -2.76 -15.53 -2.63
C TYR A 231 -3.54 -16.76 -3.08
N ALA A 232 -3.99 -16.75 -4.34
CA ALA A 232 -4.49 -17.92 -5.02
C ALA A 232 -3.36 -18.59 -5.81
N ASP A 233 -3.18 -19.90 -5.63
CA ASP A 233 -2.23 -20.65 -6.45
C ASP A 233 -2.78 -20.95 -7.87
N LYS A 234 -2.00 -21.65 -8.68
CA LYS A 234 -2.37 -21.98 -10.07
C LYS A 234 -3.65 -22.81 -10.20
N ASN A 235 -4.08 -23.47 -9.12
CA ASN A 235 -5.31 -24.25 -9.07
C ASN A 235 -6.48 -23.45 -8.46
N GLY A 236 -6.28 -22.17 -8.17
CA GLY A 236 -7.26 -21.32 -7.49
C GLY A 236 -7.38 -21.61 -5.99
N GLN A 237 -6.44 -22.36 -5.39
CA GLN A 237 -6.47 -22.62 -3.95
C GLN A 237 -5.89 -21.44 -3.19
N TYR A 238 -6.64 -20.97 -2.19
CA TYR A 238 -6.18 -19.94 -1.27
C TYR A 238 -5.02 -20.46 -0.41
N LYS A 239 -3.94 -19.69 -0.37
CA LYS A 239 -2.72 -19.97 0.37
C LYS A 239 -2.20 -18.70 1.03
N THR A 240 -1.36 -18.90 2.03
CA THR A 240 -0.76 -17.84 2.81
C THR A 240 0.74 -18.09 2.91
N VAL A 241 1.52 -17.01 2.96
CA VAL A 241 2.97 -17.06 3.20
C VAL A 241 3.40 -15.76 3.87
N GLN A 242 4.44 -15.83 4.71
CA GLN A 242 4.91 -14.69 5.47
C GLN A 242 6.42 -14.67 5.60
N THR A 243 6.96 -13.49 5.89
CA THR A 243 8.34 -13.38 6.36
C THR A 243 8.49 -14.02 7.74
N LYS A 244 9.70 -14.52 8.04
CA LYS A 244 9.97 -15.25 9.28
C LYS A 244 9.67 -14.44 10.54
N GLY A 245 9.91 -13.14 10.54
CA GLY A 245 9.69 -12.28 11.70
C GLY A 245 8.23 -11.91 11.91
N PHE A 246 7.36 -12.13 10.92
CA PHE A 246 5.93 -11.88 11.04
C PHE A 246 5.26 -12.84 12.03
N GLU A 247 5.77 -14.07 12.17
CA GLU A 247 5.21 -15.14 13.01
C GLU A 247 4.97 -14.70 14.47
N LYS A 248 5.81 -13.81 15.00
CA LYS A 248 5.72 -13.31 16.38
C LYS A 248 4.46 -12.48 16.66
N TYR A 249 3.76 -12.05 15.60
CA TYR A 249 2.56 -11.22 15.71
C TYR A 249 1.27 -12.03 15.72
N PHE A 250 1.26 -13.31 15.35
CA PHE A 250 0.03 -14.09 15.49
C PHE A 250 -0.35 -14.27 16.96
N VAL A 251 -1.66 -14.25 17.22
CA VAL A 251 -2.21 -14.71 18.51
C VAL A 251 -1.70 -16.13 18.76
N LYS A 252 -1.15 -16.37 19.95
CA LYS A 252 -0.73 -17.70 20.39
C LYS A 252 -1.89 -18.51 20.96
#